data_AF-A0A2U9NVQ3-F1
#
_entry.id   AF-A0A2U9NVQ3-F1
#
_cell.length_a   1.000
_cell.length_b   1.000
_cell.length_c   1.000
_cell.angle_alpha   90.00
_cell.angle_beta   90.00
_cell.angle_gamma   90.00
#
_symmetry.space_group_name_H-M   'P 1'
#
loop_
_entity.id
_entity.type
_entity.pdbx_description
1 polymer ?
#
loop_
_entity_poly.entity_id
_entity_poly.type
_entity_poly.pdbx_seq_one_letter_code
_entity_poly.pdbx_strand_id
1 'polypeptide(L)'
;MSRDDDPRHLLVRAHGGASPLSTTAPGASADPEEFVYEVALDDPRLGLPDGLAERLRGWDRARPGGGFTDRPALRRHAERGLAAAQDLARHLGPGWVVRFWDEQHRTAKFVCWGCRQLHWTADAHGTPPHPRHVVVEGEYKWFPLRADGFGDFAPDDPAAALGLPEDLVRELHRWAKDIDSVMETWLRDRDDTAREAAYERLEAEGEHLARRVADALAPGRTVTYGGIG
;
A
#
# COMPACT_ATOMS: atom_id res chain seq x y z
N MET A 1 9.76 11.32 21.72
CA MET A 1 9.65 10.74 20.37
C MET A 1 11.01 10.20 20.02
N SER A 2 11.18 8.87 20.09
CA SER A 2 12.46 8.23 19.78
C SER A 2 12.78 8.38 18.30
N ARG A 3 14.06 8.55 17.97
CA ARG A 3 14.60 8.54 16.59
C ARG A 3 14.37 7.22 15.82
N ASP A 4 13.68 6.25 16.41
CA ASP A 4 13.40 4.92 15.84
C ASP A 4 12.10 4.88 15.00
N ASP A 5 11.30 5.95 14.97
CA ASP A 5 10.03 6.00 14.21
C ASP A 5 10.15 6.64 12.82
N ASP A 6 11.32 7.19 12.46
CA ASP A 6 11.51 7.77 11.13
C ASP A 6 11.61 6.65 10.08
N PRO A 7 10.81 6.71 9.01
CA PRO A 7 10.83 5.67 7.99
C PRO A 7 12.18 5.63 7.30
N ARG A 8 12.67 4.42 6.99
CA ARG A 8 13.98 4.23 6.35
C ARG A 8 13.94 4.66 4.90
N HIS A 9 14.99 5.31 4.41
CA HIS A 9 15.03 5.81 3.04
C HIS A 9 15.74 4.85 2.10
N LEU A 10 15.17 4.64 0.91
CA LEU A 10 15.73 3.79 -0.14
C LEU A 10 15.63 4.49 -1.50
N LEU A 11 16.73 4.52 -2.26
CA LEU A 11 16.76 4.95 -3.64
C LEU A 11 16.90 3.74 -4.55
N VAL A 12 16.02 3.66 -5.54
CA VAL A 12 16.06 2.68 -6.63
C VAL A 12 16.67 3.38 -7.85
N ARG A 13 17.86 2.97 -8.26
CA ARG A 13 18.59 3.55 -9.38
C ARG A 13 19.40 2.48 -10.10
N ALA A 14 19.17 2.35 -11.40
CA ALA A 14 20.02 1.50 -12.21
C ALA A 14 21.39 2.16 -12.42
N HIS A 15 22.46 1.43 -12.14
CA HIS A 15 23.83 1.83 -12.39
C HIS A 15 24.71 0.67 -12.88
N GLY A 16 24.14 -0.52 -13.06
CA GLY A 16 24.85 -1.72 -13.53
C GLY A 16 25.81 -2.31 -12.49
N GLY A 17 25.53 -2.10 -11.20
CA GLY A 17 26.34 -2.60 -10.09
C GLY A 17 25.88 -3.95 -9.56
N ALA A 18 26.18 -4.23 -8.30
CA ALA A 18 25.74 -5.47 -7.65
C ALA A 18 24.29 -5.37 -7.16
N SER A 19 23.82 -4.16 -6.82
CA SER A 19 22.44 -3.88 -6.47
C SER A 19 21.99 -2.51 -7.02
N PRO A 20 20.74 -2.37 -7.49
CA PRO A 20 20.17 -1.07 -7.86
C PRO A 20 19.63 -0.28 -6.66
N LEU A 21 19.86 -0.74 -5.43
CA LEU A 21 19.33 -0.13 -4.22
C LEU A 21 20.43 0.56 -3.43
N SER A 22 20.17 1.80 -3.01
CA SER A 22 21.03 2.50 -2.06
C SER A 22 20.23 3.19 -0.95
N THR A 23 20.88 3.46 0.17
CA THR A 23 20.32 4.14 1.34
C THR A 23 21.24 5.27 1.80
N THR A 24 20.73 6.13 2.67
CA THR A 24 21.44 7.30 3.22
C THR A 24 21.99 6.99 4.62
N ALA A 25 22.88 7.85 5.12
CA ALA A 25 23.23 7.84 6.53
C ALA A 25 22.01 8.27 7.38
N PRO A 26 21.89 7.80 8.64
CA PRO A 26 20.86 8.30 9.55
C PRO A 26 20.93 9.82 9.69
N GLY A 27 19.80 10.51 9.51
CA GLY A 27 19.71 11.98 9.61
C GLY A 27 20.20 12.77 8.39
N ALA A 28 20.59 12.07 7.31
CA ALA A 28 20.84 12.65 6.01
C ALA A 28 19.58 13.32 5.43
N SER A 29 19.78 14.35 4.60
CA SER A 29 18.68 14.96 3.86
C SER A 29 18.14 13.98 2.81
N ALA A 30 16.94 14.23 2.30
CA ALA A 30 16.33 13.37 1.28
C ALA A 30 16.90 13.61 -0.13
N ASP A 31 18.05 14.27 -0.28
CA ASP A 31 18.71 14.51 -1.57
C ASP A 31 19.21 13.19 -2.19
N PRO A 32 18.90 12.91 -3.48
CA PRO A 32 19.40 11.73 -4.19
C PRO A 32 20.92 11.52 -4.14
N GLU A 33 21.72 12.57 -4.00
CA GLU A 33 23.18 12.47 -3.92
C GLU A 33 23.69 11.88 -2.60
N GLU A 34 22.86 11.89 -1.55
CA GLU A 34 23.23 11.37 -0.23
C GLU A 34 23.03 9.85 -0.08
N PHE A 35 22.44 9.20 -1.10
CA PHE A 35 22.20 7.76 -1.14
C PHE A 35 23.45 6.98 -1.58
N VAL A 36 24.46 6.96 -0.71
CA VAL A 36 25.80 6.45 -1.01
C VAL A 36 26.04 5.00 -0.58
N TYR A 37 25.18 4.42 0.26
CA TYR A 37 25.37 3.06 0.77
C TYR A 37 24.55 2.06 -0.04
N GLU A 38 25.21 1.17 -0.77
CA GLU A 38 24.54 0.10 -1.50
C GLU A 38 23.84 -0.87 -0.53
N VAL A 39 22.60 -1.25 -0.85
CA VAL A 39 21.80 -2.21 -0.09
C VAL A 39 21.63 -3.46 -0.92
N ALA A 40 22.06 -4.62 -0.39
CA ALA A 40 21.95 -5.87 -1.11
C ALA A 40 20.48 -6.31 -1.29
N LEU A 41 20.15 -6.90 -2.43
CA LEU A 41 18.78 -7.36 -2.73
C LEU A 41 18.33 -8.54 -1.84
N ASP A 42 19.26 -9.23 -1.21
CA ASP A 42 19.05 -10.32 -0.25
C ASP A 42 19.14 -9.85 1.22
N ASP A 43 19.18 -8.53 1.46
CA ASP A 43 19.16 -7.97 2.80
C ASP A 43 17.88 -8.43 3.54
N PRO A 44 18.01 -9.16 4.67
CA PRO A 44 16.85 -9.68 5.40
C PRO A 44 15.87 -8.60 5.87
N ARG A 45 16.33 -7.35 6.02
CA ARG A 45 15.48 -6.21 6.41
C ARG A 45 14.51 -5.79 5.32
N LEU A 46 14.78 -6.14 4.07
CA LEU A 46 13.90 -5.87 2.94
C LEU A 46 12.85 -6.97 2.75
N GLY A 47 13.16 -8.22 3.14
CA GLY A 47 12.22 -9.34 3.06
C GLY A 47 11.69 -9.62 1.65
N LEU A 48 12.44 -9.26 0.60
CA LEU A 48 11.95 -9.26 -0.77
C LEU A 48 11.58 -10.67 -1.23
N PRO A 49 10.41 -10.85 -1.88
CA PRO A 49 10.11 -12.11 -2.56
C PRO A 49 11.05 -12.30 -3.76
N ASP A 50 11.47 -13.54 -4.02
CA ASP A 50 12.47 -13.88 -5.04
C ASP A 50 12.18 -13.23 -6.40
N GLY A 51 10.92 -13.30 -6.86
CA GLY A 51 10.51 -12.72 -8.13
C GLY A 51 10.72 -11.20 -8.22
N LEU A 52 10.64 -10.45 -7.11
CA LEU A 52 10.90 -9.00 -7.10
C LEU A 52 12.40 -8.70 -7.12
N ALA A 53 13.18 -9.42 -6.32
CA ALA A 53 14.64 -9.29 -6.30
C ALA A 53 15.25 -9.60 -7.69
N GLU A 54 14.76 -10.65 -8.37
CA GLU A 54 15.17 -11.00 -9.72
C GLU A 54 14.81 -9.92 -10.75
N ARG A 55 13.59 -9.35 -10.68
CA ARG A 55 13.18 -8.26 -11.56
C ARG A 55 14.06 -7.03 -11.41
N LEU A 56 14.35 -6.61 -10.17
CA LEU A 56 15.24 -5.47 -9.89
C LEU A 56 16.65 -5.73 -10.44
N ARG A 57 17.21 -6.92 -10.17
CA ARG A 57 18.55 -7.31 -10.65
C ARG A 57 18.61 -7.38 -12.18
N GLY A 58 17.60 -7.95 -12.82
CA GLY A 58 17.51 -8.05 -14.27
C GLY A 58 17.36 -6.68 -14.94
N TRP A 59 16.58 -5.78 -14.34
CA TRP A 59 16.42 -4.41 -14.80
C TRP A 59 17.71 -3.60 -14.70
N ASP A 60 18.44 -3.68 -13.59
CA ASP A 60 19.72 -2.99 -13.41
C ASP A 60 20.75 -3.44 -14.46
N ARG A 61 20.90 -4.75 -14.64
CA ARG A 61 21.82 -5.33 -15.63
C ARG A 61 21.46 -5.01 -17.08
N ALA A 62 20.18 -4.73 -17.36
CA ALA A 62 19.75 -4.34 -18.68
C ALA A 62 20.14 -2.89 -19.05
N ARG A 63 20.65 -2.10 -18.09
CA ARG A 63 21.17 -0.76 -18.36
C ARG A 63 22.53 -0.86 -19.07
N PRO A 64 22.70 -0.27 -20.26
CA PRO A 64 24.01 -0.22 -20.92
C PRO A 64 25.01 0.60 -20.09
N GLY A 65 26.26 0.17 -20.00
CA GLY A 65 27.30 0.85 -19.21
C GLY A 65 27.53 2.32 -19.59
N GLY A 66 27.38 2.65 -20.89
CA GLY A 66 27.44 4.03 -21.39
C GLY A 66 26.12 4.80 -21.36
N GLY A 67 25.05 4.21 -20.81
CA GLY A 67 23.69 4.73 -20.90
C GLY A 67 23.01 4.44 -22.24
N PHE A 68 21.76 4.86 -22.37
CA PHE A 68 20.95 4.63 -23.57
C PHE A 68 21.20 5.70 -24.63
N THR A 69 21.51 5.27 -25.85
CA THR A 69 21.57 6.14 -27.03
C THR A 69 20.24 6.20 -27.79
N ASP A 70 19.39 5.18 -27.62
CA ASP A 70 18.04 5.10 -28.20
C ASP A 70 16.98 5.53 -27.18
N ARG A 71 16.18 6.55 -27.53
CA ARG A 71 15.11 7.08 -26.66
C ARG A 71 14.01 6.06 -26.37
N PRO A 72 13.45 5.35 -27.36
CA PRO A 72 12.54 4.24 -27.12
C PRO A 72 13.07 3.17 -26.15
N ALA A 73 14.34 2.78 -26.25
CA ALA A 73 14.96 1.85 -25.31
C ALA A 73 15.04 2.42 -23.89
N LEU A 74 15.47 3.69 -23.74
CA LEU A 74 15.48 4.39 -22.45
C LEU A 74 14.10 4.42 -21.81
N ARG A 75 13.07 4.77 -22.58
CA ARG A 75 11.69 4.83 -22.09
C ARG A 75 11.21 3.47 -21.58
N ARG A 76 11.40 2.39 -22.36
CA ARG A 76 11.01 1.03 -21.95
C ARG A 76 11.78 0.58 -20.69
N HIS A 77 13.06 0.95 -20.58
CA HIS A 77 13.86 0.65 -19.40
C HIS A 77 13.35 1.41 -18.16
N ALA A 78 13.03 2.70 -18.30
CA ALA A 78 12.46 3.51 -17.24
C ALA A 78 11.08 2.99 -16.78
N GLU A 79 10.20 2.62 -17.73
CA GLU A 79 8.88 2.04 -17.43
C GLU A 79 9.00 0.72 -16.63
N ARG A 80 9.94 -0.15 -17.00
CA ARG A 80 10.21 -1.39 -16.25
C ARG A 80 10.78 -1.12 -14.86
N GLY A 81 11.68 -0.16 -14.74
CA GLY A 81 12.25 0.26 -13.47
C GLY A 81 11.20 0.84 -12.52
N LEU A 82 10.31 1.69 -13.05
CA LEU A 82 9.21 2.25 -12.29
C LEU A 82 8.26 1.16 -11.79
N ALA A 83 7.88 0.20 -12.63
CA ALA A 83 7.03 -0.92 -12.22
C ALA A 83 7.66 -1.72 -11.06
N ALA A 84 8.97 -2.01 -11.15
CA ALA A 84 9.69 -2.70 -10.09
C ALA A 84 9.79 -1.86 -8.80
N ALA A 85 10.02 -0.55 -8.91
CA ALA A 85 10.06 0.37 -7.76
C ALA A 85 8.69 0.53 -7.09
N GLN A 86 7.59 0.50 -7.86
CA GLN A 86 6.22 0.50 -7.34
C GLN A 86 5.89 -0.77 -6.57
N ASP A 87 6.28 -1.94 -7.10
CA ASP A 87 6.13 -3.21 -6.40
C ASP A 87 6.96 -3.23 -5.11
N LEU A 88 8.19 -2.70 -5.15
CA LEU A 88 9.06 -2.57 -3.99
C LEU A 88 8.45 -1.66 -2.91
N ALA A 89 8.01 -0.45 -3.27
CA ALA A 89 7.38 0.47 -2.33
C ALA A 89 6.15 -0.16 -1.66
N ARG A 90 5.29 -0.83 -2.45
CA ARG A 90 4.11 -1.53 -1.92
C ARG A 90 4.49 -2.65 -0.96
N HIS A 91 5.54 -3.41 -1.28
CA HIS A 91 5.99 -4.53 -0.45
C HIS A 91 6.58 -4.05 0.89
N LEU A 92 7.42 -3.02 0.84
CA LEU A 92 8.09 -2.47 2.02
C LEU A 92 7.13 -1.68 2.93
N GLY A 93 6.07 -1.13 2.35
CA GLY A 93 5.02 -0.45 3.09
C GLY A 93 5.50 0.82 3.79
N PRO A 94 4.81 1.24 4.86
CA PRO A 94 5.00 2.56 5.45
C PRO A 94 6.27 2.71 6.31
N GLY A 95 6.98 1.62 6.61
CA GLY A 95 8.27 1.66 7.31
C GLY A 95 9.43 2.13 6.43
N TRP A 96 9.17 2.39 5.15
CA TRP A 96 10.16 2.79 4.16
C TRP A 96 9.66 3.95 3.29
N VAL A 97 10.57 4.85 2.95
CA VAL A 97 10.40 5.89 1.94
C VAL A 97 11.21 5.50 0.71
N VAL A 98 10.51 5.09 -0.34
CA VAL A 98 11.15 4.66 -1.60
C VAL A 98 11.18 5.82 -2.59
N ARG A 99 12.35 6.08 -3.18
CA ARG A 99 12.54 6.98 -4.31
C ARG A 99 12.95 6.20 -5.54
N PHE A 100 12.48 6.65 -6.71
CA PHE A 100 12.90 6.10 -8.00
C PHE A 100 13.67 7.18 -8.78
N TRP A 101 14.88 6.83 -9.23
CA TRP A 101 15.63 7.65 -10.18
C TRP A 101 15.12 7.40 -11.60
N ASP A 102 14.39 8.38 -12.13
CA ASP A 102 13.96 8.38 -13.52
C ASP A 102 15.10 8.91 -14.39
N GLU A 103 15.83 8.00 -15.04
CA GLU A 103 16.96 8.35 -15.92
C GLU A 103 16.52 9.16 -17.15
N GLN A 104 15.28 9.00 -17.62
CA GLN A 104 14.75 9.78 -18.74
C GLN A 104 14.66 11.26 -18.37
N HIS A 105 14.18 11.56 -17.17
CA HIS A 105 14.00 12.94 -16.71
C HIS A 105 15.16 13.44 -15.84
N ARG A 106 16.09 12.57 -15.46
CA ARG A 106 17.22 12.84 -14.55
C ARG A 106 16.75 13.43 -13.22
N THR A 107 15.70 12.85 -12.65
CA THR A 107 15.12 13.28 -11.37
C THR A 107 14.78 12.08 -10.51
N ALA A 108 14.83 12.25 -9.19
CA ALA A 108 14.30 11.26 -8.26
C ALA A 108 12.94 11.70 -7.73
N LYS A 109 11.96 10.81 -7.78
CA LYS A 109 10.60 11.04 -7.24
C LYS A 109 10.27 10.00 -6.18
N PHE A 110 9.42 10.36 -5.24
CA PHE A 110 8.90 9.42 -4.24
C PHE A 110 7.93 8.47 -4.90
N VAL A 111 8.04 7.18 -4.58
CA VAL A 111 7.09 6.15 -5.00
C VAL A 111 6.19 5.87 -3.82
N CYS A 112 4.90 6.20 -3.93
CA CYS A 112 3.97 5.96 -2.85
C CYS A 112 3.69 4.46 -2.68
N TRP A 113 3.83 3.95 -1.46
CA TRP A 113 3.57 2.55 -1.13
C TRP A 113 2.09 2.17 -1.21
N GLY A 114 1.18 3.13 -1.01
CA GLY A 114 -0.26 2.94 -1.11
C GLY A 114 -0.74 3.02 -2.56
N CYS A 115 -0.81 4.24 -3.12
CA CYS A 115 -1.40 4.47 -4.44
C CYS A 115 -0.49 4.11 -5.63
N ARG A 116 0.78 3.73 -5.37
CA ARG A 116 1.80 3.37 -6.37
C ARG A 116 2.16 4.50 -7.33
N GLN A 117 1.74 5.74 -7.09
CA GLN A 117 2.06 6.88 -7.94
C GLN A 117 3.39 7.53 -7.56
N LEU A 118 3.93 8.32 -8.50
CA LEU A 118 5.11 9.15 -8.26
C LEU A 118 4.70 10.50 -7.68
N HIS A 119 5.38 10.93 -6.62
CA HIS A 119 5.15 12.22 -5.97
C HIS A 119 6.45 13.02 -5.83
N TRP A 120 6.29 14.34 -5.74
CA TRP A 120 7.41 15.26 -5.53
C TRP A 120 7.82 15.35 -4.07
N THR A 121 6.88 15.09 -3.15
CA THR A 121 7.11 15.08 -1.70
C THR A 121 6.67 13.74 -1.10
N ALA A 122 7.24 13.38 0.05
CA ALA A 122 6.92 12.13 0.74
C ALA A 122 5.53 12.16 1.41
N ASP A 123 5.04 13.35 1.74
CA ASP A 123 3.80 13.64 2.46
C ASP A 123 2.64 14.05 1.53
N ALA A 124 2.72 13.70 0.23
CA ALA A 124 1.74 14.12 -0.77
C ALA A 124 0.28 13.72 -0.45
N HIS A 125 0.08 12.78 0.48
CA HIS A 125 -1.23 12.32 0.95
C HIS A 125 -1.51 12.67 2.43
N GLY A 126 -0.73 13.55 3.05
CA GLY A 126 -0.85 13.90 4.48
C GLY A 126 -0.17 12.89 5.42
N THR A 127 -0.42 13.02 6.73
CA THR A 127 0.18 12.17 7.79
C THR A 127 -0.90 11.72 8.80
N PRO A 128 -1.20 10.41 8.93
CA PRO A 128 -0.69 9.31 8.12
C PRO A 128 -1.33 9.29 6.71
N PRO A 129 -0.57 8.96 5.65
CA PRO A 129 -1.04 9.09 4.26
C PRO A 129 -2.10 8.06 3.85
N HIS A 130 -2.13 6.91 4.53
CA HIS A 130 -3.02 5.78 4.24
C HIS A 130 -3.31 5.00 5.54
N PRO A 131 -4.47 4.34 5.64
CA PRO A 131 -4.82 3.54 6.81
C PRO A 131 -3.83 2.38 7.02
N ARG A 132 -3.32 2.27 8.26
CA ARG A 132 -2.44 1.18 8.71
C ARG A 132 -3.21 0.11 9.48
N HIS A 133 -4.07 0.54 10.39
CA HIS A 133 -5.00 -0.32 11.11
C HIS A 133 -6.39 -0.11 10.52
N VAL A 134 -6.94 -1.15 9.90
CA VAL A 134 -8.28 -1.15 9.31
C VAL A 134 -9.22 -1.92 10.24
N VAL A 135 -10.32 -1.32 10.61
CA VAL A 135 -11.43 -1.99 11.30
C VAL A 135 -12.50 -2.28 10.26
N VAL A 136 -12.90 -3.54 10.14
CA VAL A 136 -14.12 -3.92 9.42
C VAL A 136 -15.26 -3.85 10.43
N GLU A 137 -16.18 -2.91 10.24
CA GLU A 137 -17.23 -2.61 11.21
C GLU A 137 -18.53 -2.32 10.47
N GLY A 138 -19.63 -2.87 10.98
CA GLY A 138 -20.95 -2.68 10.41
C GLY A 138 -21.69 -1.59 11.16
N GLU A 139 -21.96 -0.45 10.54
CA GLU A 139 -22.73 0.62 11.19
C GLU A 139 -23.77 1.16 10.20
N TYR A 140 -24.99 1.40 10.70
CA TYR A 140 -26.11 1.87 9.89
C TYR A 140 -25.78 3.19 9.18
N LYS A 141 -25.89 3.20 7.84
CA LYS A 141 -25.57 4.30 6.92
C LYS A 141 -24.10 4.69 6.79
N TRP A 142 -23.19 3.87 7.30
CA TRP A 142 -21.75 4.11 7.18
C TRP A 142 -21.07 3.11 6.25
N PHE A 143 -19.83 3.45 5.86
CA PHE A 143 -19.00 2.55 5.09
C PHE A 143 -18.43 1.43 5.98
N PRO A 144 -18.16 0.24 5.41
CA PRO A 144 -17.80 -0.95 6.19
C PRO A 144 -16.35 -0.93 6.73
N LEU A 145 -15.54 0.07 6.38
CA LEU A 145 -14.14 0.16 6.79
C LEU A 145 -13.87 1.47 7.53
N ARG A 146 -13.14 1.36 8.64
CA ARG A 146 -12.75 2.48 9.50
C ARG A 146 -11.25 2.42 9.79
N ALA A 147 -10.62 3.58 9.93
CA ALA A 147 -9.25 3.66 10.42
C ALA A 147 -9.01 4.94 11.21
N ASP A 148 -8.21 4.84 12.28
CA ASP A 148 -7.86 5.99 13.11
C ASP A 148 -7.10 7.05 12.31
N GLY A 149 -7.48 8.32 12.49
CA GLY A 149 -6.97 9.45 11.71
C GLY A 149 -7.42 9.51 10.24
N PHE A 150 -8.17 8.50 9.75
CA PHE A 150 -8.70 8.46 8.37
C PHE A 150 -10.23 8.56 8.31
N GLY A 151 -10.93 8.02 9.32
CA GLY A 151 -12.39 7.96 9.38
C GLY A 151 -12.98 6.71 8.73
N ASP A 152 -14.28 6.76 8.41
CA ASP A 152 -15.00 5.73 7.67
C ASP A 152 -14.82 5.95 6.16
N PHE A 153 -14.55 4.87 5.42
CA PHE A 153 -14.24 4.96 3.99
C PHE A 153 -14.68 3.74 3.19
N ALA A 154 -14.90 3.95 1.90
CA ALA A 154 -15.33 2.89 1.01
C ALA A 154 -14.19 1.87 0.76
N PRO A 155 -14.51 0.57 0.57
CA PRO A 155 -13.51 -0.45 0.23
C PRO A 155 -12.66 -0.16 -1.00
N ASP A 156 -13.17 0.64 -1.93
CA ASP A 156 -12.53 1.07 -3.17
C ASP A 156 -12.01 2.52 -3.13
N ASP A 157 -11.99 3.15 -1.96
CA ASP A 157 -11.48 4.52 -1.82
C ASP A 157 -10.01 4.59 -2.27
N PRO A 158 -9.69 5.35 -3.35
CA PRO A 158 -8.34 5.47 -3.86
C PRO A 158 -7.37 6.14 -2.86
N ALA A 159 -7.87 6.98 -1.95
CA ALA A 159 -7.06 7.59 -0.89
C ALA A 159 -6.65 6.56 0.18
N ALA A 160 -7.49 5.55 0.45
CA ALA A 160 -7.13 4.47 1.35
C ALA A 160 -6.09 3.52 0.72
N ALA A 161 -6.11 3.40 -0.61
CA ALA A 161 -5.18 2.61 -1.40
C ALA A 161 -5.02 1.18 -0.87
N LEU A 162 -6.15 0.52 -0.57
CA LEU A 162 -6.15 -0.84 -0.05
C LEU A 162 -5.78 -1.87 -1.11
N GLY A 163 -6.15 -1.62 -2.36
CA GLY A 163 -5.88 -2.53 -3.48
C GLY A 163 -6.57 -3.87 -3.32
N LEU A 164 -7.78 -3.88 -2.71
CA LEU A 164 -8.57 -5.08 -2.49
C LEU A 164 -9.06 -5.67 -3.83
N PRO A 165 -9.20 -7.00 -3.92
CA PRO A 165 -9.85 -7.65 -5.05
C PRO A 165 -11.28 -7.13 -5.28
N GLU A 166 -11.69 -6.98 -6.54
CA GLU A 166 -13.00 -6.42 -6.92
C GLU A 166 -14.18 -7.21 -6.33
N ASP A 167 -14.04 -8.53 -6.22
CA ASP A 167 -15.05 -9.37 -5.59
C ASP A 167 -15.20 -9.09 -4.10
N LEU A 168 -14.09 -8.90 -3.38
CA LEU A 168 -14.10 -8.54 -1.96
C LEU A 168 -14.67 -7.13 -1.73
N VAL A 169 -14.32 -6.17 -2.59
CA VAL A 169 -14.92 -4.82 -2.59
C VAL A 169 -16.44 -4.91 -2.70
N ARG A 170 -16.94 -5.68 -3.67
CA ARG A 170 -18.38 -5.86 -3.89
C ARG A 170 -19.07 -6.53 -2.70
N GLU A 171 -18.44 -7.53 -2.09
CA GLU A 171 -18.99 -8.20 -0.91
C GLU A 171 -19.07 -7.27 0.30
N LEU A 172 -18.04 -6.46 0.57
CA LEU A 172 -18.06 -5.46 1.64
C LEU A 172 -19.19 -4.44 1.45
N HIS A 173 -19.40 -3.95 0.22
CA HIS A 173 -20.52 -3.05 -0.08
C HIS A 173 -21.88 -3.72 0.11
N ARG A 174 -22.01 -5.00 -0.30
CA ARG A 174 -23.24 -5.76 -0.12
C ARG A 174 -23.53 -5.93 1.38
N TRP A 175 -22.54 -6.33 2.16
CA TRP A 175 -22.68 -6.53 3.59
C TRP A 175 -23.14 -5.25 4.32
N ALA A 176 -22.51 -4.10 4.05
CA ALA A 176 -22.96 -2.81 4.57
C ALA A 176 -24.42 -2.48 4.17
N LYS A 177 -24.79 -2.75 2.92
CA LYS A 177 -26.15 -2.53 2.43
C LYS A 177 -27.17 -3.48 3.07
N ASP A 178 -26.77 -4.70 3.40
CA ASP A 178 -27.63 -5.68 4.05
C ASP A 178 -27.89 -5.29 5.51
N ILE A 179 -26.88 -4.75 6.22
CA ILE A 179 -27.04 -4.13 7.54
C ILE A 179 -28.05 -2.99 7.48
N ASP A 180 -27.88 -2.07 6.52
CA ASP A 180 -28.85 -1.00 6.27
C ASP A 180 -30.27 -1.54 6.08
N SER A 181 -30.42 -2.57 5.25
CA SER A 181 -31.72 -3.15 4.92
C SER A 181 -32.39 -3.80 6.13
N VAL A 182 -31.62 -4.46 6.99
CA VAL A 182 -32.13 -5.02 8.26
C VAL A 182 -32.57 -3.91 9.20
N MET A 183 -31.78 -2.84 9.35
CA MET A 183 -32.14 -1.71 10.21
C MET A 183 -33.37 -0.96 9.72
N GLU A 184 -33.50 -0.71 8.41
CA GLU A 184 -34.71 -0.12 7.84
C GLU A 184 -35.96 -0.99 8.08
N THR A 185 -35.80 -2.31 8.04
CA THR A 185 -36.89 -3.25 8.30
C THR A 185 -37.29 -3.23 9.77
N TRP A 186 -36.31 -3.28 10.68
CA TRP A 186 -36.57 -3.18 12.11
C TRP A 186 -37.18 -1.83 12.50
N LEU A 187 -36.73 -0.72 11.91
CA LEU A 187 -37.30 0.60 12.16
C LEU A 187 -38.80 0.67 11.81
N ARG A 188 -39.24 -0.10 10.82
CA ARG A 188 -40.64 -0.22 10.37
C ARG A 188 -41.45 -1.19 11.22
N ASP A 189 -40.93 -2.41 11.38
CA ASP A 189 -41.71 -3.56 11.84
C ASP A 189 -41.50 -3.84 13.34
N ARG A 190 -40.40 -3.33 13.92
CA ARG A 190 -39.99 -3.50 15.32
C ARG A 190 -39.92 -4.95 15.78
N ASP A 191 -39.61 -5.86 14.86
CA ASP A 191 -39.40 -7.27 15.15
C ASP A 191 -37.95 -7.51 15.60
N ASP A 192 -37.76 -7.54 16.92
CA ASP A 192 -36.46 -7.77 17.54
C ASP A 192 -35.91 -9.18 17.25
N THR A 193 -36.79 -10.19 17.15
CA THR A 193 -36.36 -11.58 16.90
C THR A 193 -35.85 -11.75 15.48
N ALA A 194 -36.56 -11.19 14.50
CA ALA A 194 -36.11 -11.18 13.11
C ALA A 194 -34.81 -10.39 12.93
N ARG A 195 -34.67 -9.26 13.64
CA ARG A 195 -33.44 -8.45 13.63
C ARG A 195 -32.26 -9.24 14.20
N GLU A 196 -32.41 -9.83 15.38
CA GLU A 196 -31.34 -10.58 16.06
C GLU A 196 -30.84 -11.75 15.20
N ALA A 197 -31.76 -12.55 14.65
CA ALA A 197 -31.40 -13.65 13.76
C ALA A 197 -30.70 -13.18 12.46
N ALA A 198 -31.04 -11.97 11.97
CA ALA A 198 -30.36 -11.37 10.82
C ALA A 198 -28.96 -10.85 11.18
N TYR A 199 -28.81 -10.22 12.34
CA TYR A 199 -27.54 -9.70 12.86
C TYR A 199 -26.55 -10.82 13.14
N GLU A 200 -26.97 -11.95 13.71
CA GLU A 200 -26.09 -13.12 13.91
C GLU A 200 -25.47 -13.62 12.59
N ARG A 201 -26.24 -13.60 11.49
CA ARG A 201 -25.72 -13.99 10.17
C ARG A 201 -24.75 -12.95 9.62
N LEU A 202 -25.08 -11.66 9.77
CA LEU A 202 -24.23 -10.56 9.31
C LEU A 202 -22.94 -10.46 10.11
N GLU A 203 -22.95 -10.80 11.40
CA GLU A 203 -21.76 -10.90 12.25
C GLU A 203 -20.79 -11.95 11.71
N ALA A 204 -21.28 -13.16 11.42
CA ALA A 204 -20.47 -14.21 10.83
C ALA A 204 -19.92 -13.84 9.44
N GLU A 205 -20.71 -13.12 8.62
CA GLU A 205 -20.24 -12.58 7.34
C GLU A 205 -19.16 -11.51 7.55
N GLY A 206 -19.35 -10.60 8.51
CA GLY A 206 -18.39 -9.56 8.87
C GLY A 206 -17.05 -10.11 9.34
N GLU A 207 -17.05 -11.11 10.23
CA GLU A 207 -15.83 -11.82 10.66
C GLU A 207 -15.13 -12.52 9.49
N HIS A 208 -15.88 -13.10 8.57
CA HIS A 208 -15.33 -13.72 7.38
C HIS A 208 -14.68 -12.68 6.46
N LEU A 209 -15.37 -11.56 6.22
CA LEU A 209 -14.84 -10.45 5.41
C LEU A 209 -13.60 -9.83 6.04
N ALA A 210 -13.56 -9.65 7.36
CA ALA A 210 -12.38 -9.14 8.06
C ALA A 210 -11.14 -10.02 7.84
N ARG A 211 -11.30 -11.35 7.89
CA ARG A 211 -10.21 -12.29 7.57
C ARG A 211 -9.78 -12.18 6.11
N ARG A 212 -10.74 -12.12 5.17
CA ARG A 212 -10.43 -11.94 3.75
C ARG A 212 -9.70 -10.63 3.46
N VAL A 213 -10.08 -9.54 4.14
CA VAL A 213 -9.37 -8.25 4.05
C VAL A 213 -7.95 -8.40 4.60
N ALA A 214 -7.77 -9.04 5.75
CA ALA A 214 -6.43 -9.29 6.31
C ALA A 214 -5.52 -10.05 5.33
N ASP A 215 -6.03 -11.10 4.70
CA ASP A 215 -5.29 -11.91 3.72
C ASP A 215 -4.96 -11.13 2.44
N ALA A 216 -5.80 -10.18 2.06
CA ALA A 216 -5.64 -9.38 0.83
C ALA A 216 -4.72 -8.17 1.01
N LEU A 217 -4.53 -7.67 2.23
CA LEU A 217 -3.75 -6.47 2.47
C LEU A 217 -2.23 -6.73 2.37
N ALA A 218 -1.51 -5.69 1.92
CA ALA A 218 -0.06 -5.72 1.86
C ALA A 218 0.56 -5.77 3.28
N PRO A 219 1.79 -6.29 3.42
CA PRO A 219 2.53 -6.26 4.69
C PRO A 219 2.56 -4.87 5.33
N GLY A 220 2.49 -4.84 6.67
CA GLY A 220 2.51 -3.59 7.44
C GLY A 220 1.13 -2.96 7.66
N ARG A 221 0.05 -3.61 7.24
CA ARG A 221 -1.32 -3.29 7.64
C ARG A 221 -1.88 -4.37 8.57
N THR A 222 -2.74 -3.94 9.49
CA THR A 222 -3.49 -4.82 10.40
C THR A 222 -4.97 -4.66 10.15
N VAL A 223 -5.72 -5.74 10.40
CA VAL A 223 -7.18 -5.74 10.29
C VAL A 223 -7.78 -6.30 11.57
N THR A 224 -8.81 -5.65 12.06
CA THR A 224 -9.65 -6.16 13.16
C THR A 224 -11.10 -6.13 12.75
N TYR A 225 -11.89 -7.08 13.27
CA TYR A 225 -13.33 -7.00 13.18
C TYR A 225 -13.89 -6.22 14.37
N GLY A 226 -14.72 -5.21 14.10
CA GLY A 226 -15.33 -4.33 15.10
C GLY A 226 -16.72 -4.77 15.57
N GLY A 227 -17.34 -5.75 14.90
CA GLY A 227 -18.75 -6.11 15.11
C GLY A 227 -19.71 -5.26 14.29
N ILE A 228 -21.00 -5.38 14.61
CA ILE A 228 -22.08 -4.55 14.07
C ILE A 228 -22.70 -3.69 15.19
N GLY A 229 -22.79 -2.39 14.94
CA GLY A 229 -23.35 -1.36 15.83
C GLY A 229 -24.76 -0.89 15.45
#